data_AF-A0A2G9V3D8-F1
#
_entry.id   AF-A0A2G9V3D8-F1
#
_cell.length_a   1.000
_cell.length_b   1.000
_cell.length_c   1.000
_cell.angle_alpha   90.00
_cell.angle_beta   90.00
_cell.angle_gamma   90.00
#
_symmetry.space_group_name_H-M   'P 1'
#
loop_
_entity.id
_entity.type
_entity.pdbx_description
1 polymer ?
#
loop_
_entity_poly.entity_id
_entity_poly.type
_entity_poly.pdbx_seq_one_letter_code
_entity_poly.pdbx_strand_id
1 'polypeptide(L)'
;MQIPLLNFAPAIQNHWVKSDEPQASSSNAEIEEEMRVVEVVRKLRDPLGGGQIKDPVKSKHCGHVYDRKTLKEYIDSNKARHAMFYQCPYSLCTNKKNMNMADMIDCPEYLSTD
;
A
#
# COMPACT_ATOMS: atom_id res chain seq x y z
N MET A 1 -14.82 -11.79 58.90
CA MET A 1 -15.39 -10.87 57.90
C MET A 1 -14.60 -11.03 56.61
N GLN A 2 -15.30 -11.49 55.57
CA GLN A 2 -14.97 -11.48 54.13
C GLN A 2 -14.41 -10.08 53.71
N ILE A 3 -13.56 -9.83 52.69
CA ILE A 3 -13.58 -10.23 51.27
C ILE A 3 -12.15 -10.09 50.67
N PRO A 4 -11.68 -11.04 49.83
CA PRO A 4 -10.38 -10.99 49.16
C PRO A 4 -10.40 -10.26 47.80
N LEU A 5 -9.18 -9.95 47.36
CA LEU A 5 -8.73 -9.23 46.16
C LEU A 5 -9.48 -9.63 44.88
N LEU A 6 -9.87 -8.65 44.08
CA LEU A 6 -10.48 -8.84 42.77
C LEU A 6 -9.42 -9.16 41.70
N ASN A 7 -9.77 -10.20 40.95
CA ASN A 7 -9.04 -10.87 39.88
C ASN A 7 -8.72 -9.98 38.67
N PHE A 8 -7.49 -10.11 38.16
CA PHE A 8 -7.13 -9.80 36.79
C PHE A 8 -7.37 -11.04 35.89
N ALA A 9 -7.89 -10.81 34.69
CA ALA A 9 -8.24 -11.80 33.66
C ALA A 9 -7.02 -12.64 33.21
N PRO A 10 -7.19 -13.85 32.62
CA PRO A 10 -7.49 -13.92 31.17
C PRO A 10 -8.27 -15.19 30.71
N ALA A 11 -8.89 -15.16 29.53
CA ALA A 11 -8.96 -16.29 28.59
C ALA A 11 -9.74 -15.92 27.32
N ILE A 12 -9.05 -15.73 26.20
CA ILE A 12 -9.59 -16.09 24.88
C ILE A 12 -8.65 -17.14 24.34
N GLN A 13 -9.09 -18.40 24.41
CA GLN A 13 -8.40 -19.54 23.83
C GLN A 13 -9.35 -20.11 22.79
N ASN A 14 -9.07 -19.82 21.52
CA ASN A 14 -9.86 -20.30 20.40
C ASN A 14 -9.69 -21.84 20.30
N HIS A 15 -10.76 -22.54 20.67
CA HIS A 15 -10.88 -23.99 20.59
C HIS A 15 -11.26 -24.38 19.15
N TRP A 16 -10.32 -25.00 18.43
CA TRP A 16 -10.61 -25.68 17.17
C TRP A 16 -11.35 -26.98 17.47
N VAL A 17 -12.67 -27.00 17.30
CA VAL A 17 -13.49 -28.21 17.35
C VAL A 17 -13.40 -28.92 15.99
N LYS A 18 -12.75 -30.08 15.97
CA LYS A 18 -12.94 -31.10 14.92
C LYS A 18 -14.23 -31.85 15.24
N SER A 19 -15.16 -31.95 14.31
CA SER A 19 -16.21 -32.97 14.36
C SER A 19 -16.65 -33.34 12.95
N ASP A 20 -16.64 -34.64 12.72
CA ASP A 20 -16.85 -35.35 11.46
C ASP A 20 -18.29 -35.28 10.93
N GLU A 21 -18.39 -35.53 9.63
CA GLU A 21 -19.53 -35.52 8.68
C GLU A 21 -20.79 -36.34 9.07
N PRO A 22 -21.94 -36.09 8.41
CA PRO A 22 -22.28 -36.97 7.28
C PRO A 22 -22.84 -36.26 6.04
N GLN A 23 -22.45 -36.83 4.89
CA GLN A 23 -22.83 -36.52 3.52
C GLN A 23 -24.34 -36.31 3.30
N ALA A 24 -24.68 -35.16 2.71
CA ALA A 24 -25.90 -34.99 1.92
C ALA A 24 -25.48 -34.73 0.47
N SER A 25 -25.66 -35.73 -0.39
CA SER A 25 -25.46 -35.61 -1.83
C SER A 25 -26.55 -34.70 -2.43
N SER A 26 -26.28 -33.41 -2.48
CA SER A 26 -27.02 -32.49 -3.34
C SER A 26 -26.24 -32.39 -4.64
N SER A 27 -26.72 -33.06 -5.70
CA SER A 27 -26.20 -32.91 -7.04
C SER A 27 -26.62 -31.55 -7.61
N ASN A 28 -26.02 -30.47 -7.10
CA ASN A 28 -25.90 -29.25 -7.87
C ASN A 28 -24.66 -29.44 -8.74
N ALA A 29 -24.86 -29.50 -10.06
CA ALA A 29 -23.76 -29.38 -11.00
C ALA A 29 -23.21 -27.96 -10.87
N GLU A 30 -22.30 -27.77 -9.92
CA GLU A 30 -21.49 -26.57 -9.76
C GLU A 30 -20.60 -26.50 -10.99
N ILE A 31 -20.99 -25.64 -11.93
CA ILE A 31 -20.10 -25.24 -13.01
C ILE A 31 -19.03 -24.38 -12.33
N GLU A 32 -17.90 -24.99 -11.99
CA GLU A 32 -16.70 -24.29 -11.52
C GLU A 32 -16.19 -23.41 -12.66
N GLU A 33 -16.76 -22.20 -12.77
CA GLU A 33 -16.35 -21.23 -13.78
C GLU A 33 -14.93 -20.72 -13.43
N GLU A 34 -13.93 -21.26 -14.13
CA GLU A 34 -12.52 -20.89 -13.99
C GLU A 34 -12.33 -19.40 -14.33
N MET A 35 -12.09 -18.57 -13.30
CA MET A 35 -11.80 -17.15 -13.46
C MET A 35 -10.50 -16.96 -14.26
N ARG A 36 -10.61 -16.46 -15.50
CA ARG A 36 -9.45 -16.11 -16.34
C ARG A 36 -9.22 -14.61 -16.39
N VAL A 37 -7.98 -14.18 -16.12
CA VAL A 37 -7.54 -12.80 -16.34
C VAL A 37 -7.32 -12.59 -17.84
N VAL A 38 -8.16 -11.76 -18.46
CA VAL A 38 -8.10 -11.49 -19.91
C VAL A 38 -7.10 -10.37 -20.24
N GLU A 39 -6.96 -9.37 -19.36
CA GLU A 39 -6.12 -8.20 -19.60
C GLU A 39 -5.63 -7.59 -18.26
N VAL A 40 -4.39 -7.09 -18.25
CA VAL A 40 -3.82 -6.33 -17.12
C VAL A 40 -3.53 -4.91 -17.59
N VAL A 41 -4.44 -3.97 -17.30
CA VAL A 41 -4.22 -2.55 -17.59
C VAL A 41 -3.39 -1.92 -16.46
N ARG A 42 -2.11 -1.65 -16.72
CA ARG A 42 -1.24 -0.91 -15.77
C ARG A 42 -1.47 0.59 -15.93
N LYS A 43 -2.14 1.21 -14.96
CA LYS A 43 -2.20 2.68 -14.85
C LYS A 43 -1.05 3.14 -13.96
N LEU A 44 -0.05 3.78 -14.56
CA LEU A 44 1.05 4.42 -13.83
C LEU A 44 0.53 5.64 -13.07
N ARG A 45 0.05 5.42 -11.85
CA ARG A 45 -0.48 6.45 -10.97
C ARG A 45 0.60 7.02 -10.06
N ASP A 46 0.54 8.32 -9.84
CA ASP A 46 1.41 9.03 -8.92
C ASP A 46 1.06 8.70 -7.45
N PRO A 47 2.03 8.19 -6.66
CA PRO A 47 1.84 7.89 -5.23
C PRO A 47 1.45 9.11 -4.37
N LEU A 48 1.64 10.34 -4.86
CA LEU A 48 1.29 11.57 -4.14
C LEU A 48 -0.15 12.05 -4.41
N GLY A 49 -0.92 11.32 -5.23
CA GLY A 49 -2.32 11.64 -5.55
C GLY A 49 -2.52 12.43 -6.85
N GLY A 50 -1.46 12.64 -7.65
CA GLY A 50 -1.48 13.40 -8.89
C GLY A 50 -2.21 12.77 -10.09
N GLY A 51 -2.81 11.59 -9.93
CA GLY A 51 -3.44 10.86 -11.03
C GLY A 51 -2.41 10.13 -11.90
N GLN A 52 -2.50 10.25 -13.22
CA GLN A 52 -1.57 9.60 -14.16
C GLN A 52 -0.25 10.38 -14.25
N ILE A 53 0.88 9.67 -14.15
CA ILE A 53 2.21 10.26 -14.31
C ILE A 53 2.43 10.66 -15.77
N LYS A 54 2.85 11.91 -16.00
CA LYS A 54 3.11 12.49 -17.34
C LYS A 54 4.57 12.90 -17.51
N ASP A 55 5.19 13.41 -16.45
CA ASP A 55 6.60 13.80 -16.44
C ASP A 55 7.32 13.04 -15.31
N PRO A 56 7.76 11.80 -15.57
CA PRO A 56 8.31 10.91 -14.56
C PRO A 56 9.68 11.38 -14.07
N VAL A 57 9.81 11.49 -12.75
CA VAL A 57 11.08 11.73 -12.06
C VAL A 57 11.30 10.66 -10.99
N LYS A 58 12.54 10.19 -10.85
CA LYS A 58 12.93 9.19 -9.85
C LYS A 58 13.81 9.80 -8.77
N SER A 59 13.59 9.43 -7.51
CA SER A 59 14.50 9.83 -6.43
C SER A 59 15.83 9.08 -6.53
N LYS A 60 16.95 9.79 -6.53
CA LYS A 60 18.29 9.17 -6.52
C LYS A 60 18.59 8.36 -5.25
N HIS A 61 17.83 8.58 -4.17
CA HIS A 61 18.06 7.94 -2.87
C HIS A 61 17.24 6.66 -2.67
N CYS A 62 16.09 6.51 -3.33
CA CYS A 62 15.22 5.33 -3.15
C CYS A 62 14.64 4.75 -4.44
N GLY A 63 14.85 5.38 -5.60
CA GLY A 63 14.40 4.87 -6.90
C GLY A 63 12.91 5.00 -7.20
N HIS A 64 12.08 5.44 -6.24
CA HIS A 64 10.64 5.63 -6.46
C HIS A 64 10.38 6.77 -7.44
N VAL A 65 9.35 6.57 -8.28
CA VAL A 65 8.96 7.47 -9.37
C VAL A 65 7.71 8.27 -9.01
N TYR A 66 7.72 9.55 -9.37
CA TYR A 66 6.64 10.50 -9.16
C TYR A 66 6.39 11.32 -10.42
N ASP A 67 5.26 12.00 -10.49
CA ASP A 67 5.07 13.07 -11.46
C ASP A 67 5.78 14.35 -10.98
N ARG A 68 6.53 15.01 -11.85
CA ARG A 68 7.33 16.19 -11.49
C ARG A 68 6.49 17.30 -10.89
N LYS A 69 5.32 17.57 -11.48
CA LYS A 69 4.48 18.71 -11.07
C LYS A 69 3.94 18.49 -9.66
N THR A 70 3.38 17.32 -9.42
CA THR A 70 2.77 16.99 -8.12
C THR A 70 3.81 16.87 -7.03
N LEU A 71 4.99 16.30 -7.34
CA LEU A 71 6.11 16.25 -6.41
C LEU A 71 6.59 17.66 -6.01
N LYS A 72 6.72 18.57 -6.98
CA LYS A 72 7.11 19.96 -6.71
C LYS A 72 6.08 20.66 -5.82
N GLU A 73 4.80 20.55 -6.15
CA GLU A 73 3.71 21.12 -5.35
C GLU A 73 3.69 20.55 -3.92
N TYR A 74 3.91 19.23 -3.78
CA TYR A 74 4.00 18.56 -2.48
C TYR A 74 5.17 19.11 -1.65
N ILE A 75 6.38 19.21 -2.23
CA ILE A 75 7.55 19.74 -1.53
C ILE A 75 7.33 21.20 -1.14
N ASP A 76 6.86 22.04 -2.06
CA ASP A 76 6.66 23.47 -1.82
C ASP A 76 5.60 23.72 -0.74
N SER A 77 4.48 22.99 -0.80
CA SER A 77 3.39 23.10 0.19
C SER A 77 3.80 22.63 1.59
N ASN A 78 4.68 21.64 1.70
CA ASN A 78 5.21 21.18 2.99
C ASN A 78 6.25 22.16 3.55
N LYS A 79 7.12 22.73 2.70
CA LYS A 79 8.06 23.79 3.10
C LYS A 79 7.33 25.04 3.59
N ALA A 80 6.29 25.48 2.89
CA ALA A 80 5.49 26.65 3.27
C ALA A 80 4.78 26.47 4.62
N ARG A 81 4.37 25.24 4.96
CA ARG A 81 3.75 24.90 6.25
C ARG A 81 4.76 24.54 7.34
N HIS A 82 6.07 24.64 7.08
CA HIS A 82 7.12 24.18 7.98
C HIS A 82 6.93 22.73 8.47
N ALA A 83 6.39 21.87 7.60
CA ALA A 83 6.19 20.47 7.94
C ALA A 83 7.53 19.78 8.16
N MET A 84 7.66 19.09 9.29
CA MET A 84 8.91 18.43 9.67
C MET A 84 9.22 17.20 8.79
N PHE A 85 8.18 16.52 8.29
CA PHE A 85 8.29 15.27 7.54
C PHE A 85 7.48 15.31 6.24
N TYR A 86 8.18 15.20 5.12
CA TYR A 86 7.60 15.09 3.78
C TYR A 86 8.48 14.15 2.93
N GLN A 87 8.51 12.90 3.41
CA GLN A 87 9.35 11.81 2.92
C GLN A 87 8.62 10.99 1.85
N CYS A 88 9.32 10.03 1.26
CA CYS A 88 8.74 9.04 0.37
C CYS A 88 7.51 8.36 1.03
N PRO A 89 6.34 8.30 0.35
CA PRO A 89 5.12 7.71 0.91
C PRO A 89 5.11 6.18 0.93
N TYR A 90 6.05 5.51 0.26
CA TYR A 90 6.12 4.06 0.25
C TYR A 90 6.47 3.54 1.65
N SER A 91 5.56 2.77 2.26
CA SER A 91 5.68 2.28 3.64
C SER A 91 6.99 1.52 3.90
N LEU A 92 7.44 0.73 2.93
CA LEU A 92 8.66 -0.08 3.00
C LEU A 92 9.92 0.67 2.52
N CYS A 93 9.80 1.95 2.17
CA CYS A 93 10.97 2.74 1.77
C CYS A 93 11.87 2.99 2.99
N THR A 94 13.13 2.58 2.87
CA THR A 94 14.16 2.78 3.89
C THR A 94 14.69 4.21 3.92
N ASN A 95 14.53 4.97 2.84
CA ASN A 95 14.93 6.37 2.78
C ASN A 95 13.93 7.27 3.54
N LYS A 96 14.36 7.80 4.67
CA LYS A 96 13.60 8.75 5.51
C LYS A 96 14.05 10.21 5.32
N LYS A 97 14.77 10.53 4.23
CA LYS A 97 15.09 11.93 3.92
C LYS A 97 13.86 12.66 3.38
N ASN A 98 13.70 13.92 3.77
CA ASN A 98 12.70 14.81 3.16
C ASN A 98 13.00 14.96 1.67
N MET A 99 11.95 14.93 0.86
CA MET A 99 12.10 14.96 -0.59
C MET A 99 12.55 16.34 -1.07
N ASN A 100 13.44 16.37 -2.08
CA ASN A 100 13.95 17.59 -2.68
C ASN A 100 14.05 17.41 -4.20
N MET A 101 13.61 18.41 -4.97
CA MET A 101 13.69 18.40 -6.43
C MET A 101 15.13 18.26 -6.94
N ALA A 102 16.13 18.78 -6.22
CA ALA A 102 17.55 18.61 -6.57
C ALA A 102 18.07 17.17 -6.45
N ASP A 103 17.29 16.29 -5.81
CA ASP A 103 17.60 14.87 -5.65
C ASP A 103 16.81 13.97 -6.61
N MET A 104 16.06 14.58 -7.53
CA MET A 104 15.26 13.88 -8.52
C MET A 104 15.98 13.85 -9.87
N ILE A 105 15.92 12.71 -10.53
CA ILE A 105 16.52 12.46 -11.84
C ILE A 105 15.39 12.18 -12.82
N ASP A 106 15.50 12.73 -14.04
CA ASP A 106 14.54 12.48 -15.10
C ASP A 106 14.51 10.98 -15.44
N CYS A 107 13.31 10.43 -15.63
CA CYS A 107 13.09 8.99 -15.84
C CYS A 107 12.07 8.74 -16.97
N PRO A 108 12.28 9.29 -18.19
CA PRO A 108 11.33 9.14 -19.29
C PRO A 108 11.07 7.68 -19.68
N GLU A 109 12.01 6.78 -19.41
CA GLU A 109 11.87 5.34 -19.62
C GLU A 109 10.68 4.72 -18.87
N TYR A 110 10.21 5.37 -17.80
CA TYR A 110 9.10 4.90 -16.98
C TYR A 110 7.77 4.84 -17.74
N LEU A 111 7.60 5.66 -18.78
CA LEU A 111 6.39 5.66 -19.62
C LEU A 111 6.48 4.70 -20.80
N SER A 112 7.65 4.11 -21.06
CA SER A 112 7.91 3.27 -22.24
C SER A 112 7.78 1.77 -21.96
N THR A 113 7.47 1.37 -20.73
CA THR A 113 7.21 -0.04 -20.38
C THR A 113 5.78 -0.43 -20.77
N ASP A 114 5.60 -0.74 -22.06
CA ASP A 114 4.48 -1.53 -22.59
C ASP A 114 4.82 -3.04 -22.56
#